data_AF-A0A5D3GL84-F1
#
_entry.id   AF-A0A5D3GL84-F1
#
_cell.length_a   1.000
_cell.length_b   1.000
_cell.length_c   1.000
_cell.angle_alpha   90.00
_cell.angle_beta   90.00
_cell.angle_gamma   90.00
#
_symmetry.space_group_name_H-M   'P 1'
#
loop_
_entity.id
_entity.type
_entity.pdbx_description
1 polymer ?
#
loop_
_entity_poly.entity_id
_entity_poly.type
_entity_poly.pdbx_seq_one_letter_code
_entity_poly.pdbx_strand_id
1 'polypeptide(L)'
;MRKVFLLALLVSPIALAQSVSVETNSLMRLPSSTSVLQLERLDVADYGTLLIPATISQVTVDELHLGRDARITIVPGASALQMQVRQAQLEQGSQITSRGAPGTHEKPAKAGRDLTLRINSLTAEALSVDARGGAGAQGYAGLDGANGVDPGCTWGSAGRGFNGDNGGDGLPGAAGAQVRLELPQDFPIEQIKVWVDGGAGGLPGVAGKPGKGGQSKGCLVYRADGGDKGRPGLEGQPGPAGPAGAVTIQRL
;
A
#
# COMPACT_ATOMS: atom_id res chain seq x y z
N MET A 1 -23.63 -52.05 -50.10
CA MET A 1 -23.62 -50.57 -50.08
C MET A 1 -23.49 -50.11 -48.63
N ARG A 2 -22.39 -49.41 -48.33
CA ARG A 2 -22.16 -48.33 -47.33
C ARG A 2 -22.73 -48.53 -45.91
N LYS A 3 -21.95 -49.07 -44.96
CA LYS A 3 -21.05 -48.33 -44.03
C LYS A 3 -21.69 -47.06 -43.46
N VAL A 4 -22.57 -47.22 -42.47
CA VAL A 4 -23.07 -46.12 -41.63
C VAL A 4 -21.99 -45.78 -40.61
N PHE A 5 -21.45 -44.59 -40.77
CA PHE A 5 -20.43 -43.94 -39.95
C PHE A 5 -20.93 -43.77 -38.51
N LEU A 6 -20.36 -44.53 -37.57
CA LEU A 6 -20.35 -44.21 -36.15
C LEU A 6 -19.10 -43.37 -35.88
N LEU A 7 -19.25 -42.05 -35.99
CA LEU A 7 -18.22 -41.07 -35.63
C LEU A 7 -18.86 -40.05 -34.68
N ALA A 8 -19.20 -40.53 -33.49
CA ALA A 8 -19.46 -39.67 -32.34
C ALA A 8 -18.11 -39.15 -31.86
N LEU A 9 -17.70 -38.03 -32.44
CA LEU A 9 -16.57 -37.22 -31.98
C LEU A 9 -16.81 -36.84 -30.51
N LEU A 10 -15.99 -37.39 -29.63
CA LEU A 10 -15.72 -36.90 -28.29
C LEU A 10 -15.22 -35.45 -28.40
N VAL A 11 -16.15 -34.49 -28.36
CA VAL A 11 -15.82 -33.09 -28.05
C VAL A 11 -15.53 -33.05 -26.57
N SER A 12 -14.31 -33.45 -26.21
CA SER A 12 -13.76 -33.14 -24.90
C SER A 12 -13.56 -31.62 -24.88
N PRO A 13 -14.17 -30.85 -23.97
CA PRO A 13 -13.71 -29.50 -23.74
C PRO A 13 -12.28 -29.66 -23.23
N ILE A 14 -11.32 -29.26 -24.06
CA ILE A 14 -9.94 -29.10 -23.62
C ILE A 14 -10.03 -28.07 -22.50
N ALA A 15 -9.97 -28.54 -21.26
CA ALA A 15 -9.69 -27.70 -20.12
C ALA A 15 -8.39 -27.00 -20.48
N LEU A 16 -8.46 -25.72 -20.81
CA LEU A 16 -7.28 -24.89 -21.03
C LEU A 16 -6.51 -24.95 -19.72
N ALA A 17 -5.45 -25.76 -19.70
CA ALA A 17 -4.36 -25.66 -18.77
C ALA A 17 -3.87 -24.22 -18.79
N GLN A 18 -4.37 -23.38 -17.88
CA GLN A 18 -3.94 -22.00 -17.77
C GLN A 18 -2.58 -22.03 -17.08
N SER A 19 -1.53 -22.15 -17.90
CA SER A 19 -0.18 -21.82 -17.50
C SER A 19 0.00 -20.31 -17.57
N VAL A 20 0.49 -19.72 -16.49
CA VAL A 20 0.79 -18.28 -16.41
C VAL A 20 2.27 -18.17 -16.14
N SER A 21 2.99 -17.47 -17.02
CA SER A 21 4.41 -17.20 -16.85
C SER A 21 4.66 -15.70 -16.89
N VAL A 22 5.44 -15.21 -15.93
CA VAL A 22 5.89 -13.82 -15.84
C VAL A 22 7.37 -13.79 -16.15
N GLU A 23 7.73 -13.02 -17.17
CA GLU A 23 9.11 -12.89 -17.64
C GLU A 23 10.01 -12.15 -16.62
N THR A 24 11.31 -12.33 -16.77
CA THR A 24 12.33 -11.70 -15.90
C THR A 24 12.20 -10.18 -15.94
N ASN A 25 12.28 -9.50 -14.79
CA ASN A 25 12.11 -8.04 -14.67
C ASN A 25 10.79 -7.49 -15.25
N SER A 26 9.77 -8.33 -15.41
CA SER A 26 8.49 -7.93 -15.97
C SER A 26 7.38 -7.90 -14.92
N LEU A 27 6.29 -7.21 -15.25
CA LEU A 27 5.07 -7.20 -14.45
C LEU A 27 3.92 -7.79 -15.27
N MET A 28 3.23 -8.77 -14.70
CA MET A 28 2.00 -9.31 -15.26
C MET A 28 0.85 -9.15 -14.26
N ARG A 29 -0.31 -8.72 -14.75
CA ARG A 29 -1.53 -8.64 -13.96
C ARG A 29 -2.48 -9.77 -14.37
N LEU A 30 -2.98 -10.52 -13.39
CA LEU A 30 -4.01 -11.53 -13.65
C LEU A 30 -5.31 -10.87 -14.15
N PRO A 31 -6.10 -11.58 -14.97
CA PRO A 31 -7.41 -11.11 -15.41
C PRO A 31 -8.33 -10.79 -14.21
N SER A 32 -9.10 -9.71 -14.30
CA SER A 32 -10.06 -9.30 -13.26
C SER A 32 -11.52 -9.64 -13.59
N SER A 33 -11.75 -10.50 -14.58
CA SER A 33 -13.10 -10.89 -15.03
C SER A 33 -13.75 -11.95 -14.15
N THR A 34 -12.97 -12.67 -13.33
CA THR A 34 -13.45 -13.73 -12.44
C THR A 34 -12.98 -13.49 -11.00
N SER A 35 -13.70 -14.09 -10.04
CA SER A 35 -13.33 -14.10 -8.62
C SER A 35 -12.51 -15.33 -8.22
N VAL A 36 -12.59 -16.39 -9.00
CA VAL A 36 -11.87 -17.65 -8.78
C VAL A 36 -10.98 -17.93 -9.99
N LEU A 37 -9.76 -18.35 -9.72
CA LEU A 37 -8.78 -18.74 -10.74
C LEU A 37 -8.18 -20.11 -10.40
N GLN A 38 -8.10 -20.97 -11.40
CA GLN A 38 -7.44 -22.27 -11.31
C GLN A 38 -6.32 -22.31 -12.34
N LEU A 39 -5.09 -22.49 -11.88
CA LEU A 39 -3.88 -22.53 -12.69
C LEU A 39 -3.21 -23.89 -12.51
N GLU A 40 -2.80 -24.50 -13.61
CA GLU A 40 -1.97 -25.70 -13.52
C GLU A 40 -0.54 -25.31 -13.13
N ARG A 41 -0.01 -24.27 -13.77
CA ARG A 41 1.34 -23.78 -13.50
C ARG A 41 1.37 -22.26 -13.44
N LEU A 42 1.99 -21.73 -12.39
CA LEU A 42 2.30 -20.33 -12.23
C LEU A 42 3.80 -20.17 -12.04
N ASP A 43 4.48 -19.59 -13.02
CA ASP A 43 5.92 -19.37 -13.02
C ASP A 43 6.19 -17.87 -13.02
N VAL A 44 6.84 -17.36 -11.97
CA VAL A 44 7.30 -15.97 -11.92
C VAL A 44 8.82 -16.02 -11.94
N ALA A 45 9.41 -15.65 -13.08
CA ALA A 45 10.85 -15.65 -13.26
C ALA A 45 11.54 -14.64 -12.33
N ASP A 46 12.88 -14.71 -12.28
CA ASP A 46 13.73 -13.82 -11.49
C ASP A 46 13.34 -12.35 -11.64
N TYR A 47 13.20 -11.65 -10.51
CA TYR A 47 12.79 -10.24 -10.44
C TYR A 47 11.43 -9.92 -11.08
N GLY A 48 10.66 -10.94 -11.48
CA GLY A 48 9.31 -10.79 -12.03
C GLY A 48 8.30 -10.43 -10.95
N THR A 49 7.22 -9.77 -11.35
CA THR A 49 6.10 -9.43 -10.44
C THR A 49 4.76 -9.85 -11.03
N LEU A 50 4.07 -10.76 -10.36
CA LEU A 50 2.67 -11.07 -10.62
C LEU A 50 1.77 -10.19 -9.76
N LEU A 51 0.74 -9.59 -10.34
CA LEU A 51 -0.27 -8.80 -9.63
C LEU A 51 -1.62 -9.52 -9.63
N ILE A 52 -2.13 -9.82 -8.43
CA ILE A 52 -3.45 -10.41 -8.18
C ILE A 52 -4.46 -9.29 -7.87
N PRO A 53 -5.45 -9.02 -8.73
CA PRO A 53 -6.44 -7.97 -8.51
C PRO A 53 -7.33 -8.23 -7.28
N ALA A 54 -7.89 -7.15 -6.72
CA ALA A 54 -8.83 -7.20 -5.59
C ALA A 54 -10.13 -7.97 -5.89
N THR A 55 -10.47 -8.17 -7.16
CA THR A 55 -11.66 -8.92 -7.59
C THR A 55 -11.52 -10.42 -7.39
N ILE A 56 -10.29 -10.93 -7.39
CA ILE A 56 -10.00 -12.35 -7.19
C ILE A 56 -10.00 -12.64 -5.70
N SER A 57 -10.90 -13.51 -5.23
CA SER A 57 -11.00 -13.99 -3.85
C SER A 57 -10.38 -15.36 -3.64
N GLN A 58 -10.18 -16.15 -4.72
CA GLN A 58 -9.56 -17.46 -4.64
C GLN A 58 -8.63 -17.73 -5.82
N VAL A 59 -7.44 -18.25 -5.53
CA VAL A 59 -6.48 -18.76 -6.52
C VAL A 59 -6.06 -20.17 -6.11
N THR A 60 -6.23 -21.12 -7.00
CA THR A 60 -5.70 -22.49 -6.84
C THR A 60 -4.62 -22.71 -7.90
N VAL A 61 -3.45 -23.17 -7.48
CA VAL A 61 -2.29 -23.42 -8.33
C VAL A 61 -1.78 -24.84 -8.07
N ASP A 62 -1.57 -25.63 -9.12
CA ASP A 62 -0.93 -26.94 -8.93
C ASP A 62 0.59 -26.80 -8.76
N GLU A 63 1.27 -26.10 -9.66
CA GLU A 63 2.71 -25.84 -9.58
C GLU A 63 3.00 -24.34 -9.50
N LEU A 64 3.56 -23.87 -8.39
CA LEU A 64 4.03 -22.50 -8.20
C LEU A 64 5.55 -22.45 -8.18
N HIS A 65 6.14 -21.66 -9.07
CA HIS A 65 7.56 -21.33 -9.05
C HIS A 65 7.73 -19.82 -8.87
N LEU A 66 8.47 -19.40 -7.84
CA LEU A 66 8.95 -18.03 -7.68
C LEU A 66 10.48 -18.04 -7.78
N GLY A 67 11.01 -17.42 -8.83
CA GLY A 67 12.45 -17.20 -9.01
C GLY A 67 13.02 -16.21 -8.00
N ARG A 68 14.31 -15.88 -8.14
CA ARG A 68 15.02 -15.01 -7.20
C ARG A 68 14.40 -13.62 -7.18
N ASP A 69 14.16 -13.11 -5.97
CA ASP A 69 13.52 -11.80 -5.75
C ASP A 69 12.17 -11.60 -6.48
N ALA A 70 11.54 -12.69 -6.94
CA ALA A 70 10.26 -12.66 -7.62
C ALA A 70 9.12 -12.34 -6.63
N ARG A 71 8.07 -11.66 -7.12
CA ARG A 71 7.02 -11.14 -6.24
C ARG A 71 5.62 -11.52 -6.72
N ILE A 72 4.78 -11.92 -5.76
CA ILE A 72 3.32 -11.93 -5.95
C ILE A 72 2.76 -10.75 -5.16
N THR A 73 2.20 -9.77 -5.85
CA THR A 73 1.55 -8.59 -5.28
C THR A 73 0.04 -8.73 -5.31
N ILE A 74 -0.57 -8.84 -4.15
CA ILE A 74 -2.01 -8.93 -3.96
C ILE A 74 -2.53 -7.52 -3.69
N VAL A 75 -3.40 -7.02 -4.56
CA VAL A 75 -3.98 -5.68 -4.42
C VAL A 75 -4.92 -5.65 -3.20
N PRO A 76 -4.88 -4.57 -2.38
CA PRO A 76 -5.82 -4.37 -1.28
C PRO A 76 -7.28 -4.50 -1.72
N GLY A 77 -8.06 -5.26 -0.96
CA GLY A 77 -9.46 -5.56 -1.25
C GLY A 77 -10.26 -5.78 0.02
N ALA A 78 -11.59 -5.67 -0.08
CA ALA A 78 -12.50 -5.84 1.07
C ALA A 78 -12.68 -7.31 1.47
N SER A 79 -12.57 -8.24 0.52
CA SER A 79 -12.65 -9.68 0.76
C SER A 79 -11.26 -10.25 0.97
N ALA A 80 -11.13 -11.22 1.88
CA ALA A 80 -9.92 -12.02 2.02
C ALA A 80 -9.56 -12.73 0.71
N LEU A 81 -8.27 -13.02 0.51
CA LEU A 81 -7.78 -13.89 -0.56
C LEU A 81 -7.48 -15.28 0.01
N GLN A 82 -7.98 -16.31 -0.65
CA GLN A 82 -7.58 -17.69 -0.42
C GLN A 82 -6.66 -18.15 -1.54
N MET A 83 -5.44 -18.54 -1.22
CA MET A 83 -4.47 -19.08 -2.16
C MET A 83 -4.13 -20.52 -1.76
N GLN A 84 -4.38 -21.46 -2.66
CA GLN A 84 -4.10 -22.87 -2.47
C GLN A 84 -3.06 -23.31 -3.49
N VAL A 85 -1.98 -23.93 -3.03
CA VAL A 85 -0.86 -24.33 -3.87
C VAL A 85 -0.55 -25.80 -3.58
N ARG A 86 -0.55 -26.65 -4.61
CA ARG A 86 -0.23 -28.07 -4.43
C ARG A 86 1.28 -28.28 -4.24
N GLN A 87 2.09 -27.67 -5.10
CA GLN A 87 3.55 -27.70 -5.02
C GLN A 87 4.10 -26.29 -5.23
N ALA A 88 4.97 -25.85 -4.32
CA ALA A 88 5.62 -24.55 -4.38
C ALA A 88 7.15 -24.69 -4.32
N GLN A 89 7.83 -24.02 -5.24
CA GLN A 89 9.26 -23.81 -5.20
C GLN A 89 9.53 -22.30 -5.12
N LEU A 90 10.14 -21.86 -4.03
CA LEU A 90 10.42 -20.45 -3.77
C LEU A 90 11.92 -20.25 -3.64
N GLU A 91 12.50 -19.51 -4.57
CA GLU A 91 13.91 -19.16 -4.53
C GLU A 91 14.18 -17.97 -3.60
N GLN A 92 15.48 -17.70 -3.39
CA GLN A 92 15.96 -16.68 -2.47
C GLN A 92 15.35 -15.30 -2.76
N GLY A 93 14.90 -14.60 -1.71
CA GLY A 93 14.36 -13.24 -1.80
C GLY A 93 12.94 -13.14 -2.36
N SER A 94 12.36 -14.25 -2.84
CA SER A 94 10.98 -14.26 -3.32
C SER A 94 9.98 -13.88 -2.22
N GLN A 95 8.91 -13.18 -2.59
CA GLN A 95 7.97 -12.60 -1.64
C GLN A 95 6.52 -12.61 -2.12
N ILE A 96 5.61 -12.97 -1.23
CA ILE A 96 4.18 -12.76 -1.40
C ILE A 96 3.78 -11.54 -0.58
N THR A 97 3.14 -10.55 -1.18
CA THR A 97 2.73 -9.33 -0.48
C THR A 97 1.24 -9.09 -0.62
N SER A 98 0.55 -8.94 0.50
CA SER A 98 -0.83 -8.46 0.58
C SER A 98 -0.91 -7.11 1.30
N ARG A 99 0.18 -6.34 1.24
CA ARG A 99 0.31 -5.04 1.90
C ARG A 99 -0.80 -4.07 1.50
N GLY A 100 -1.24 -3.28 2.48
CA GLY A 100 -2.13 -2.16 2.30
C GLY A 100 -1.55 -1.04 1.42
N ALA A 101 -2.43 -0.15 0.97
CA ALA A 101 -2.04 1.02 0.18
C ALA A 101 -1.96 2.27 1.07
N PRO A 102 -0.94 3.14 0.89
CA PRO A 102 -0.87 4.39 1.62
C PRO A 102 -2.06 5.30 1.32
N GLY A 103 -2.44 6.10 2.31
CA GLY A 103 -3.49 7.10 2.17
C GLY A 103 -3.01 8.35 1.42
N THR A 104 -3.99 9.11 0.94
CA THR A 104 -3.83 10.50 0.50
C THR A 104 -4.78 11.38 1.33
N HIS A 105 -4.81 12.68 1.07
CA HIS A 105 -5.79 13.54 1.75
C HIS A 105 -7.24 13.27 1.31
N GLU A 106 -7.43 12.73 0.10
CA GLU A 106 -8.76 12.39 -0.43
C GLU A 106 -9.19 10.95 -0.11
N LYS A 107 -8.23 10.05 0.11
CA LYS A 107 -8.49 8.62 0.31
C LYS A 107 -7.76 8.11 1.55
N PRO A 108 -8.46 7.47 2.50
CA PRO A 108 -7.79 6.89 3.65
C PRO A 108 -6.82 5.79 3.22
N ALA A 109 -5.84 5.53 4.09
CA ALA A 109 -4.97 4.38 3.94
C ALA A 109 -5.79 3.08 3.92
N LYS A 110 -5.37 2.12 3.10
CA LYS A 110 -6.02 0.80 3.01
C LYS A 110 -5.28 -0.20 3.87
N ALA A 111 -6.06 -1.07 4.52
CA ALA A 111 -5.52 -2.18 5.29
C ALA A 111 -4.80 -3.18 4.37
N GLY A 112 -3.90 -3.96 4.98
CA GLY A 112 -3.42 -5.19 4.36
C GLY A 112 -4.60 -6.12 4.08
N ARG A 113 -4.54 -6.85 2.96
CA ARG A 113 -5.60 -7.79 2.59
C ARG A 113 -5.37 -9.11 3.29
N ASP A 114 -6.39 -9.59 4.01
CA ASP A 114 -6.37 -10.88 4.68
C ASP A 114 -6.04 -12.00 3.69
N LEU A 115 -5.17 -12.92 4.11
CA LEU A 115 -4.61 -13.96 3.26
C LEU A 115 -4.64 -15.30 3.97
N THR A 116 -5.33 -16.27 3.37
CA THR A 116 -5.16 -17.69 3.70
C THR A 116 -4.29 -18.31 2.62
N LEU A 117 -3.09 -18.75 2.98
CA LEU A 117 -2.15 -19.40 2.08
C LEU A 117 -1.96 -20.85 2.52
N ARG A 118 -2.44 -21.79 1.70
CA ARG A 118 -2.24 -23.22 1.90
C ARG A 118 -1.25 -23.76 0.87
N ILE A 119 -0.20 -24.40 1.33
CA ILE A 119 0.83 -25.02 0.49
C ILE A 119 0.97 -26.48 0.92
N ASN A 120 0.67 -27.42 0.02
CA ASN A 120 0.72 -28.86 0.36
C ASN A 120 2.15 -29.44 0.30
N SER A 121 3.01 -28.89 -0.55
CA SER A 121 4.43 -29.24 -0.66
C SER A 121 5.23 -27.97 -0.93
N LEU A 122 6.27 -27.72 -0.13
CA LEU A 122 7.03 -26.46 -0.16
C LEU A 122 8.53 -26.76 -0.16
N THR A 123 9.21 -26.32 -1.22
CA THR A 123 10.68 -26.27 -1.29
C THR A 123 11.11 -24.82 -1.33
N ALA A 124 11.73 -24.33 -0.26
CA ALA A 124 12.16 -22.95 -0.16
C ALA A 124 13.28 -22.79 0.87
N GLU A 125 14.14 -21.78 0.71
CA GLU A 125 15.04 -21.34 1.78
C GLU A 125 14.28 -20.53 2.85
N ALA A 126 13.28 -19.76 2.41
CA ALA A 126 12.40 -18.99 3.27
C ALA A 126 11.05 -18.74 2.60
N LEU A 127 9.97 -18.75 3.38
CA LEU A 127 8.66 -18.24 2.97
C LEU A 127 8.50 -16.83 3.52
N SER A 128 8.42 -15.84 2.63
CA SER A 128 8.28 -14.42 3.00
C SER A 128 6.91 -13.88 2.63
N VAL A 129 6.14 -13.42 3.63
CA VAL A 129 4.81 -12.82 3.45
C VAL A 129 4.75 -11.43 4.08
N ASP A 130 4.52 -10.39 3.29
CA ASP A 130 4.33 -9.02 3.79
C ASP A 130 2.87 -8.58 3.65
N ALA A 131 2.20 -8.42 4.78
CA ALA A 131 0.79 -8.08 4.86
C ALA A 131 0.54 -6.86 5.75
N ARG A 132 1.51 -5.93 5.78
CA ARG A 132 1.44 -4.71 6.61
C ARG A 132 0.34 -3.76 6.13
N GLY A 133 -0.13 -2.90 7.04
CA GLY A 133 -1.08 -1.85 6.72
C GLY A 133 -0.47 -0.71 5.90
N GLY A 134 -1.32 0.02 5.16
CA GLY A 134 -0.92 1.24 4.47
C GLY A 134 -0.66 2.40 5.43
N ALA A 135 0.36 3.22 5.14
CA ALA A 135 0.68 4.41 5.93
C ALA A 135 -0.37 5.52 5.76
N GLY A 136 -0.63 6.27 6.82
CA GLY A 136 -1.48 7.47 6.79
C GLY A 136 -0.83 8.61 6.00
N ALA A 137 -1.65 9.49 5.42
CA ALA A 137 -1.17 10.68 4.74
C ALA A 137 -0.68 11.74 5.73
N GLN A 138 0.30 12.54 5.34
CA GLN A 138 0.75 13.69 6.12
C GLN A 138 -0.39 14.71 6.31
N GLY A 139 -0.34 15.51 7.39
CA GLY A 139 -1.23 16.65 7.57
C GLY A 139 -0.93 17.81 6.62
N TYR A 140 -1.91 18.67 6.37
CA TYR A 140 -1.71 19.85 5.51
C TYR A 140 -0.75 20.86 6.14
N ALA A 141 0.08 21.50 5.33
CA ALA A 141 0.85 22.65 5.77
C ALA A 141 -0.08 23.84 6.07
N GLY A 142 0.15 24.53 7.18
CA GLY A 142 -0.49 25.80 7.48
C GLY A 142 -0.02 26.88 6.50
N LEU A 143 -0.94 27.77 6.12
CA LEU A 143 -0.62 28.89 5.24
C LEU A 143 0.18 29.96 5.98
N ASP A 144 1.14 30.55 5.29
CA ASP A 144 1.89 31.69 5.80
C ASP A 144 0.99 32.93 5.91
N GLY A 145 1.14 33.66 7.02
CA GLY A 145 0.41 34.90 7.23
C GLY A 145 0.82 35.98 6.24
N ALA A 146 -0.16 36.71 5.71
CA ALA A 146 0.10 37.86 4.84
C ALA A 146 0.85 38.98 5.59
N ASN A 147 1.67 39.74 4.86
CA ASN A 147 2.36 40.89 5.43
C ASN A 147 1.40 42.06 5.67
N GLY A 148 1.70 42.85 6.69
CA GLY A 148 1.03 44.12 6.96
C GLY A 148 1.39 45.18 5.91
N VAL A 149 0.52 46.17 5.76
CA VAL A 149 0.71 47.28 4.82
C VAL A 149 1.64 48.34 5.42
N ASP A 150 2.57 48.85 4.65
CA ASP A 150 3.48 49.92 5.07
C ASP A 150 2.74 51.26 5.29
N PRO A 151 3.17 52.10 6.24
CA PRO A 151 2.54 53.38 6.52
C PRO A 151 2.82 54.42 5.42
N GLY A 152 1.83 55.27 5.17
CA GLY A 152 1.95 56.45 4.30
C GLY A 152 2.41 57.71 5.06
N CYS A 153 3.03 58.66 4.34
CA CYS A 153 3.51 59.93 4.93
C CYS A 153 2.42 61.01 5.10
N THR A 154 1.17 60.68 4.87
CA THR A 154 -0.01 61.54 5.08
C THR A 154 -0.82 61.08 6.29
N TRP A 155 -0.13 60.80 7.41
CA TRP A 155 -0.70 60.29 8.67
C TRP A 155 -1.24 58.85 8.62
N GLY A 156 -0.51 57.92 7.99
CA GLY A 156 -0.86 56.49 8.00
C GLY A 156 -0.14 55.72 9.11
N SER A 157 -0.83 54.76 9.73
CA SER A 157 -0.21 53.74 10.60
C SER A 157 0.15 52.50 9.78
N ALA A 158 1.20 51.80 10.21
CA ALA A 158 1.57 50.53 9.60
C ALA A 158 0.57 49.44 10.01
N GLY A 159 0.18 48.61 9.04
CA GLY A 159 -0.64 47.43 9.30
C GLY A 159 0.16 46.35 10.03
N ARG A 160 -0.51 45.66 10.95
CA ARG A 160 0.02 44.44 11.57
C ARG A 160 0.06 43.29 10.56
N GLY A 161 1.08 42.44 10.63
CA GLY A 161 1.16 41.20 9.86
C GLY A 161 0.14 40.17 10.35
N PHE A 162 -0.43 39.40 9.41
CA PHE A 162 -1.38 38.34 9.74
C PHE A 162 -0.66 37.14 10.35
N ASN A 163 -1.38 36.40 11.20
CA ASN A 163 -0.85 35.16 11.77
C ASN A 163 -0.73 34.10 10.66
N GLY A 164 0.22 33.18 10.82
CA GLY A 164 0.21 31.94 10.05
C GLY A 164 -0.86 30.99 10.57
N ASP A 165 -1.39 30.15 9.69
CA ASP A 165 -2.34 29.11 10.05
C ASP A 165 -1.62 27.92 10.69
N ASN A 166 -2.36 27.14 11.48
CA ASN A 166 -1.86 25.89 12.03
C ASN A 166 -1.70 24.84 10.93
N GLY A 167 -0.74 23.94 11.10
CA GLY A 167 -0.68 22.70 10.32
C GLY A 167 -1.84 21.78 10.70
N GLY A 168 -2.30 20.99 9.73
CA GLY A 168 -3.26 19.92 9.96
C GLY A 168 -2.62 18.69 10.61
N ASP A 169 -3.43 17.88 11.27
CA ASP A 169 -2.99 16.60 11.84
C ASP A 169 -2.72 15.56 10.73
N GLY A 170 -1.80 14.64 11.01
CA GLY A 170 -1.56 13.47 10.17
C GLY A 170 -2.75 12.51 10.19
N LEU A 171 -3.00 11.85 9.06
CA LEU A 171 -4.08 10.87 8.96
C LEU A 171 -3.69 9.53 9.58
N PRO A 172 -4.65 8.74 10.08
CA PRO A 172 -4.37 7.43 10.66
C PRO A 172 -3.76 6.45 9.64
N GLY A 173 -2.86 5.60 10.13
CA GLY A 173 -2.41 4.41 9.40
C GLY A 173 -3.48 3.31 9.40
N ALA A 174 -3.43 2.42 8.42
CA ALA A 174 -4.39 1.33 8.29
C ALA A 174 -3.93 0.05 9.00
N ALA A 175 -4.87 -0.85 9.28
CA ALA A 175 -4.57 -2.12 9.94
C ALA A 175 -3.67 -3.04 9.08
N GLY A 176 -2.83 -3.84 9.74
CA GLY A 176 -2.21 -5.01 9.12
C GLY A 176 -3.22 -6.14 8.89
N ALA A 177 -2.89 -7.09 8.03
CA ALA A 177 -3.79 -8.17 7.66
C ALA A 177 -3.80 -9.34 8.64
N GLN A 178 -4.87 -10.12 8.63
CA GLN A 178 -4.92 -11.46 9.21
C GLN A 178 -4.35 -12.45 8.20
N VAL A 179 -3.25 -13.12 8.57
CA VAL A 179 -2.56 -14.10 7.72
C VAL A 179 -2.69 -15.49 8.33
N ARG A 180 -3.28 -16.42 7.58
CA ARG A 180 -3.34 -17.84 7.92
C ARG A 180 -2.45 -18.63 6.97
N LEU A 181 -1.46 -19.32 7.51
CA LEU A 181 -0.57 -20.19 6.76
C LEU A 181 -0.89 -21.65 7.09
N GLU A 182 -1.19 -22.45 6.07
CA GLU A 182 -1.34 -23.90 6.16
C GLU A 182 -0.20 -24.56 5.41
N LEU A 183 0.82 -25.04 6.12
CA LEU A 183 2.10 -25.47 5.56
C LEU A 183 2.40 -26.95 5.86
N PRO A 184 3.31 -27.60 5.10
CA PRO A 184 3.75 -28.96 5.38
C PRO A 184 4.36 -29.09 6.79
N GLN A 185 4.29 -30.28 7.40
CA GLN A 185 4.80 -30.51 8.75
C GLN A 185 6.32 -30.31 8.87
N ASP A 186 7.04 -30.63 7.81
CA ASP A 186 8.50 -30.65 7.71
C ASP A 186 9.11 -29.28 7.37
N PHE A 187 8.31 -28.29 6.96
CA PHE A 187 8.85 -26.96 6.64
C PHE A 187 9.32 -26.21 7.91
N PRO A 188 10.60 -25.82 8.05
CA PRO A 188 11.10 -25.27 9.31
C PRO A 188 10.48 -23.91 9.67
N ILE A 189 10.16 -23.71 10.95
CA ILE A 189 9.43 -22.50 11.41
C ILE A 189 10.29 -21.24 11.31
N GLU A 190 11.60 -21.38 11.50
CA GLU A 190 12.61 -20.33 11.38
C GLU A 190 12.75 -19.79 9.95
N GLN A 191 12.28 -20.54 8.96
CA GLN A 191 12.26 -20.14 7.54
C GLN A 191 10.98 -19.37 7.19
N ILE A 192 10.00 -19.28 8.10
CA ILE A 192 8.75 -18.54 7.90
C ILE A 192 8.93 -17.09 8.38
N LYS A 193 8.83 -16.13 7.46
CA LYS A 193 8.93 -14.70 7.74
C LYS A 193 7.64 -14.02 7.35
N VAL A 194 6.93 -13.47 8.35
CA VAL A 194 5.65 -12.81 8.12
C VAL A 194 5.64 -11.45 8.81
N TRP A 195 5.26 -10.41 8.07
CA TRP A 195 5.11 -9.05 8.59
C TRP A 195 3.64 -8.62 8.52
N VAL A 196 3.04 -8.35 9.67
CA VAL A 196 1.61 -7.95 9.79
C VAL A 196 1.43 -6.65 10.57
N ASP A 197 2.48 -5.84 10.72
CA ASP A 197 2.39 -4.55 11.41
C ASP A 197 1.32 -3.64 10.78
N GLY A 198 0.68 -2.83 11.62
CA GLY A 198 -0.15 -1.74 11.13
C GLY A 198 0.67 -0.70 10.39
N GLY A 199 0.01 0.05 9.51
CA GLY A 199 0.65 1.16 8.82
C GLY A 199 1.01 2.28 9.80
N ALA A 200 2.13 2.95 9.55
CA ALA A 200 2.50 4.13 10.30
C ALA A 200 1.44 5.23 10.15
N GLY A 201 1.23 6.01 11.21
CA GLY A 201 0.42 7.23 11.11
C GLY A 201 1.11 8.30 10.26
N GLY A 202 0.31 9.18 9.69
CA GLY A 202 0.80 10.31 8.91
C GLY A 202 1.63 11.28 9.73
N LEU A 203 2.64 11.88 9.11
CA LEU A 203 3.39 12.97 9.74
C LEU A 203 2.50 14.19 9.99
N PRO A 204 2.78 15.01 11.01
CA PRO A 204 2.06 16.24 11.22
C PRO A 204 2.27 17.24 10.06
N GLY A 205 1.30 18.11 9.86
CA GLY A 205 1.42 19.27 8.99
C GLY A 205 2.26 20.36 9.62
N VAL A 206 3.14 20.98 8.83
CA VAL A 206 4.01 22.06 9.30
C VAL A 206 3.20 23.33 9.57
N ALA A 207 3.61 24.10 10.58
CA ALA A 207 2.98 25.37 10.91
C ALA A 207 3.26 26.45 9.84
N GLY A 208 2.25 27.30 9.58
CA GLY A 208 2.41 28.51 8.78
C GLY A 208 3.27 29.55 9.49
N LYS A 209 4.13 30.21 8.72
CA LYS A 209 4.99 31.29 9.24
C LYS A 209 4.18 32.55 9.48
N PRO A 210 4.59 33.39 10.44
CA PRO A 210 3.92 34.67 10.65
C PRO A 210 4.25 35.68 9.56
N GLY A 211 3.24 36.42 9.12
CA GLY A 211 3.42 37.58 8.26
C GLY A 211 4.22 38.68 8.94
N LYS A 212 5.06 39.38 8.18
CA LYS A 212 5.80 40.55 8.67
C LYS A 212 4.82 41.70 8.91
N GLY A 213 5.06 42.53 9.91
CA GLY A 213 4.36 43.82 10.00
C GLY A 213 4.84 44.80 8.93
N GLY A 214 4.04 45.85 8.68
CA GLY A 214 4.44 46.92 7.77
C GLY A 214 5.74 47.59 8.22
N GLN A 215 6.61 47.94 7.29
CA GLN A 215 7.92 48.51 7.61
C GLN A 215 7.79 49.97 8.03
N SER A 216 8.51 50.38 9.07
CA SER A 216 8.56 51.78 9.49
C SER A 216 9.04 52.69 8.36
N LYS A 217 8.48 53.91 8.26
CA LYS A 217 8.84 54.87 7.20
C LYS A 217 9.24 56.22 7.78
N GLY A 218 10.41 56.73 7.38
CA GLY A 218 10.82 58.10 7.66
C GLY A 218 10.11 59.09 6.73
N CYS A 219 9.44 60.09 7.29
CA CYS A 219 8.79 61.18 6.58
C CYS A 219 9.50 62.51 6.91
N LEU A 220 9.19 63.58 6.15
CA LEU A 220 9.94 64.85 6.20
C LEU A 220 10.02 65.47 7.61
N VAL A 221 8.95 65.37 8.39
CA VAL A 221 8.82 66.00 9.72
C VAL A 221 8.54 65.01 10.85
N TYR A 222 8.43 63.71 10.55
CA TYR A 222 8.15 62.65 11.53
C TYR A 222 8.54 61.27 10.99
N ARG A 223 8.51 60.23 11.82
CA ARG A 223 8.63 58.84 11.41
C ARG A 223 7.34 58.10 11.74
N ALA A 224 6.84 57.30 10.82
CA ALA A 224 5.76 56.35 11.08
C ALA A 224 6.35 55.03 11.56
N ASP A 225 5.90 54.56 12.71
CA ASP A 225 6.34 53.29 13.29
C ASP A 225 5.90 52.10 12.44
N GLY A 226 6.67 51.01 12.53
CA GLY A 226 6.35 49.75 11.87
C GLY A 226 5.20 49.01 12.57
N GLY A 227 4.55 48.12 11.83
CA GLY A 227 3.49 47.28 12.36
C GLY A 227 4.08 46.06 13.07
N ASP A 228 3.32 45.49 14.00
CA ASP A 228 3.72 44.24 14.66
C ASP A 228 3.72 43.06 13.68
N LYS A 229 4.55 42.06 13.97
CA LYS A 229 4.52 40.77 13.28
C LYS A 229 3.25 39.99 13.64
N GLY A 230 2.81 39.13 12.73
CA GLY A 230 1.90 38.05 13.05
C GLY A 230 2.50 37.04 14.05
N ARG A 231 1.66 36.11 14.52
CA ARG A 231 2.10 34.93 15.29
C ARG A 231 2.25 33.73 14.35
N PRO A 232 3.21 32.83 14.60
CA PRO A 232 3.29 31.58 13.86
C PRO A 232 2.07 30.71 14.19
N GLY A 233 1.71 29.82 13.27
CA GLY A 233 0.80 28.73 13.58
C GLY A 233 1.44 27.70 14.51
N LEU A 234 0.66 26.70 14.89
CA LEU A 234 1.10 25.49 15.58
C LEU A 234 1.27 24.36 14.58
N GLU A 235 2.21 23.45 14.86
CA GLU A 235 2.34 22.19 14.13
C GLU A 235 1.15 21.29 14.46
N GLY A 236 0.72 20.47 13.49
CA GLY A 236 -0.28 19.45 13.73
C GLY A 236 0.23 18.33 14.64
N GLN A 237 -0.64 17.36 14.92
CA GLN A 237 -0.28 16.12 15.62
C GLN A 237 0.01 15.00 14.62
N PRO A 238 0.91 14.06 14.95
CA PRO A 238 1.08 12.85 14.16
C PRO A 238 -0.21 12.01 14.19
N GLY A 239 -0.51 11.36 13.07
CA GLY A 239 -1.61 10.41 12.99
C GLY A 239 -1.33 9.17 13.86
N PRO A 240 -2.36 8.50 14.37
CA PRO A 240 -2.17 7.24 15.08
C PRO A 240 -1.73 6.14 14.11
N ALA A 241 -0.87 5.23 14.58
CA ALA A 241 -0.53 4.02 13.83
C ALA A 241 -1.75 3.08 13.74
N GLY A 242 -1.83 2.34 12.64
CA GLY A 242 -2.82 1.29 12.48
C GLY A 242 -2.57 0.13 13.46
N PRO A 243 -3.61 -0.63 13.83
CA PRO A 243 -3.42 -1.83 14.63
C PRO A 243 -2.66 -2.90 13.83
N ALA A 244 -1.83 -3.68 14.51
CA ALA A 244 -1.21 -4.85 13.92
C ALA A 244 -2.26 -5.93 13.60
N GLY A 245 -2.02 -6.66 12.52
CA GLY A 245 -2.72 -7.89 12.21
C GLY A 245 -2.19 -9.06 13.04
N ALA A 246 -2.52 -10.29 12.63
CA ALA A 246 -2.02 -11.49 13.29
C ALA A 246 -1.64 -12.57 12.28
N VAL A 247 -0.81 -13.49 12.75
CA VAL A 247 -0.36 -14.65 11.97
C VAL A 247 -0.81 -15.91 12.69
N THR A 248 -1.50 -16.79 11.98
CA THR A 248 -1.83 -18.14 12.45
C THR A 248 -1.15 -19.15 11.54
N ILE A 249 -0.39 -20.07 12.11
CA ILE A 249 0.31 -21.12 11.37
C ILE A 249 -0.32 -22.46 11.76
N GLN A 250 -0.76 -23.22 10.76
CA GLN A 250 -1.28 -24.56 10.88
C GLN A 250 -0.39 -25.51 10.06
N ARG A 251 -0.10 -26.67 10.62
CA ARG A 251 0.60 -27.75 9.93
C ARG A 251 -0.42 -28.70 9.30
N LEU A 252 -0.15 -29.13 8.07
CA LEU A 252 -0.99 -30.06 7.29
C LEU A 252 -0.82 -31.52 7.71
#